data_AF-A0A453A2Y3-F1
#
_entry.id   AF-A0A453A2Y3-F1
#
_cell.length_a   1.000
_cell.length_b   1.000
_cell.length_c   1.000
_cell.angle_alpha   90.00
_cell.angle_beta   90.00
_cell.angle_gamma   90.00
#
_symmetry.space_group_name_H-M   'P 1'
#
loop_
_entity.id
_entity.type
_entity.pdbx_description
1 polymer ?
#
loop_
_entity_poly.entity_id
_entity_poly.type
_entity_poly.pdbx_seq_one_letter_code
_entity_poly.pdbx_strand_id
1 'polypeptide(L)'
;MSPPWGGPDYAKVDVYDIKTMLKPCDGYHLFKVATAIASRVVMFLPRNSDLDQLADMCLSIDPPWAVEVEKNYLNGKLKAITAYFDKQDSIDENCIFREQHR
;
A
#
# COMPACT_ATOMS: atom_id res chain seq x y z
N MET A 1 8.65 -2.97 3.58
CA MET A 1 8.69 -4.02 2.56
C MET A 1 8.70 -3.36 1.18
N SER A 2 9.43 -3.93 0.23
CA SER A 2 9.48 -3.49 -1.16
C SER A 2 9.34 -4.71 -2.08
N PRO A 3 8.14 -5.31 -2.13
CA PRO A 3 7.92 -6.54 -2.90
C PRO A 3 8.30 -6.34 -4.37
N PRO A 4 8.77 -7.39 -5.08
CA PRO A 4 9.08 -7.27 -6.49
C PRO A 4 7.81 -6.98 -7.30
N TRP A 5 7.82 -5.86 -8.01
CA TRP A 5 6.65 -5.26 -8.67
C TRP A 5 6.76 -5.28 -10.20
N GLY A 6 7.67 -6.11 -10.72
CA GLY A 6 7.90 -6.28 -12.16
C GLY A 6 8.90 -5.30 -12.78
N GLY A 7 9.55 -4.44 -11.98
CA GLY A 7 10.49 -3.44 -12.52
C GLY A 7 9.76 -2.46 -13.46
N PRO A 8 10.43 -1.79 -14.41
CA PRO A 8 9.82 -0.74 -15.23
C PRO A 8 8.55 -1.14 -16.00
N ASP A 9 8.29 -2.43 -16.18
CA ASP A 9 7.14 -2.95 -16.91
C ASP A 9 5.78 -2.61 -16.26
N TYR A 10 5.73 -2.30 -14.95
CA TYR A 10 4.50 -1.79 -14.32
C TYR A 10 3.96 -0.53 -15.02
N ALA A 11 4.83 0.22 -15.69
CA ALA A 11 4.47 1.47 -16.36
C ALA A 11 3.72 1.25 -17.68
N LYS A 12 3.61 -0.01 -18.14
CA LYS A 12 2.88 -0.38 -19.35
C LYS A 12 1.36 -0.52 -19.11
N VAL A 13 0.93 -0.55 -17.85
CA VAL A 13 -0.48 -0.57 -17.46
C VAL A 13 -0.88 0.77 -16.85
N ASP A 14 -2.14 1.15 -17.01
CA ASP A 14 -2.64 2.42 -16.46
C ASP A 14 -2.79 2.35 -14.95
N VAL A 15 -3.31 1.23 -14.44
CA VAL A 15 -3.48 0.96 -13.01
C VAL A 15 -2.76 -0.34 -12.67
N TYR A 16 -1.92 -0.29 -11.64
CA TYR A 16 -1.21 -1.45 -11.12
C TYR A 16 -2.06 -2.10 -10.03
N ASP A 17 -2.61 -3.27 -10.35
CA ASP A 17 -3.42 -4.11 -9.45
C ASP A 17 -2.49 -4.87 -8.49
N ILE A 18 -2.48 -4.45 -7.23
CA ILE A 18 -1.67 -4.99 -6.13
C ILE A 18 -2.01 -6.46 -5.85
N LYS A 19 -3.24 -6.89 -6.12
CA LYS A 19 -3.69 -8.26 -5.92
C LYS A 19 -3.11 -9.19 -6.98
N THR A 20 -3.27 -8.81 -8.26
CA THR A 20 -2.98 -9.72 -9.38
C THR A 20 -1.56 -9.58 -9.92
N MET A 21 -0.97 -8.39 -9.86
CA MET A 21 0.33 -8.07 -10.46
C MET A 21 1.51 -8.18 -9.51
N LEU A 22 1.28 -8.12 -8.19
CA LEU A 22 2.33 -8.42 -7.22
C LEU A 22 2.66 -9.92 -7.33
N LYS A 23 3.90 -10.23 -7.71
CA LYS A 23 4.39 -11.60 -7.89
C LYS A 23 5.73 -11.73 -7.17
N PRO A 24 6.03 -12.89 -6.56
CA PRO A 24 5.31 -14.16 -6.65
C PRO A 24 4.09 -14.28 -5.71
N CYS A 25 3.90 -13.33 -4.80
CA CYS A 25 2.86 -13.40 -3.79
C CYS A 25 1.88 -12.23 -3.94
N ASP A 26 0.60 -12.51 -3.69
CA ASP A 26 -0.49 -11.54 -3.67
C ASP A 26 -0.29 -10.50 -2.55
N GLY A 27 -0.59 -9.22 -2.84
CA GLY A 27 -0.35 -8.13 -1.90
C GLY A 27 -1.19 -8.20 -0.61
N TYR A 28 -2.41 -8.74 -0.67
CA TYR A 28 -3.27 -8.91 0.51
C TYR A 28 -2.72 -10.02 1.40
N HIS A 29 -2.30 -11.14 0.81
CA HIS A 29 -1.65 -12.21 1.57
C HIS A 29 -0.37 -11.72 2.24
N LEU A 30 0.48 -11.00 1.50
CA LEU A 30 1.71 -10.42 2.02
C LEU A 30 1.43 -9.46 3.20
N PHE A 31 0.41 -8.61 3.06
CA PHE A 31 -0.01 -7.70 4.13
C PHE A 31 -0.49 -8.45 5.36
N LYS A 32 -1.38 -9.44 5.19
CA LYS A 32 -1.91 -10.25 6.29
C LYS A 32 -0.80 -10.97 7.08
N VAL A 33 0.23 -11.45 6.40
CA VAL A 33 1.39 -12.07 7.07
C VAL A 33 2.20 -11.01 7.82
N ALA A 34 2.42 -9.84 7.23
CA ALA A 34 3.18 -8.77 7.86
C ALA A 34 2.49 -8.21 9.12
N THR A 35 1.16 -8.03 9.10
CA THR A 35 0.38 -7.54 10.24
C THR A 35 0.34 -8.52 11.41
N ALA A 36 0.56 -9.82 11.16
CA ALA A 36 0.72 -10.82 12.22
C ALA A 36 2.07 -10.74 12.95
N ILE A 37 3.05 -10.02 12.40
CA ILE A 37 4.42 -9.96 12.91
C ILE A 37 4.73 -8.60 13.56
N ALA A 38 4.28 -7.51 12.94
CA ALA A 38 4.61 -6.15 13.35
C ALA A 38 3.35 -5.31 13.50
N SER A 39 3.35 -4.33 14.42
CA SER A 39 2.24 -3.37 14.58
C SER A 39 2.25 -2.23 13.56
N ARG A 40 3.30 -2.14 12.75
CA ARG A 40 3.45 -1.16 11.67
C ARG A 40 4.06 -1.83 10.45
N VAL A 41 3.44 -1.64 9.30
CA VAL A 41 3.87 -2.19 8.02
C VAL A 41 4.07 -1.04 7.05
N VAL A 42 5.15 -1.05 6.27
CA VAL A 42 5.38 -0.05 5.23
C VAL A 42 5.56 -0.77 3.90
N MET A 43 4.89 -0.32 2.85
CA MET A 43 5.04 -0.85 1.50
C MET A 43 5.49 0.24 0.53
N PHE A 44 6.57 -0.03 -0.21
CA PHE A 44 6.98 0.81 -1.33
C PHE A 44 6.47 0.20 -2.63
N LEU A 45 5.67 0.97 -3.38
CA LEU A 45 4.83 0.47 -4.47
C LEU A 45 4.92 1.36 -5.73
N PRO A 46 4.53 0.82 -6.90
CA PRO A 46 4.41 1.60 -8.13
C PRO A 46 3.58 2.88 -7.99
N ARG A 47 3.99 3.92 -8.73
CA ARG A 47 3.29 5.22 -8.76
C ARG A 47 1.83 5.15 -9.24
N ASN A 48 1.47 4.10 -9.97
CA ASN A 48 0.14 3.86 -10.52
C ASN A 48 -0.59 2.72 -9.79
N SER A 49 -0.14 2.35 -8.59
CA SER A 49 -0.86 1.39 -7.74
C SER A 49 -2.27 1.87 -7.43
N ASP A 50 -3.21 0.92 -7.46
CA ASP A 50 -4.59 1.15 -7.07
C ASP A 50 -4.67 1.51 -5.57
N LEU A 51 -5.08 2.73 -5.27
CA LEU A 51 -5.18 3.22 -3.89
C LEU A 51 -6.40 2.65 -3.16
N ASP A 52 -7.46 2.31 -3.89
CA ASP A 52 -8.66 1.70 -3.30
C ASP A 52 -8.31 0.31 -2.76
N GLN A 53 -7.43 -0.42 -3.45
CA GLN A 53 -6.91 -1.70 -2.95
C GLN A 53 -6.11 -1.55 -1.65
N LEU A 54 -5.41 -0.44 -1.42
CA LEU A 54 -4.72 -0.19 -0.14
C LEU A 54 -5.73 0.02 1.00
N ALA A 55 -6.82 0.74 0.75
CA ALA A 55 -7.90 0.91 1.71
C ALA A 55 -8.60 -0.42 2.00
N ASP A 56 -8.92 -1.20 0.96
CA ASP A 56 -9.50 -2.54 1.09
C ASP A 56 -8.61 -3.48 1.91
N MET A 57 -7.29 -3.43 1.71
CA MET A 57 -6.34 -4.22 2.50
C MET A 57 -6.46 -3.91 4.00
N CYS A 58 -6.59 -2.63 4.37
CA CYS A 58 -6.74 -2.19 5.75
C CYS A 58 -8.04 -2.69 6.39
N LEU A 59 -9.13 -2.64 5.62
CA LEU A 59 -10.46 -3.08 6.05
C LEU A 59 -10.57 -4.62 6.11
N SER A 60 -9.69 -5.35 5.42
CA SER A 60 -9.69 -6.81 5.39
C SER A 60 -9.14 -7.49 6.66
N ILE A 61 -8.55 -6.71 7.58
CA ILE A 61 -7.99 -7.17 8.85
C ILE A 61 -8.87 -6.67 10.00
N ASP A 62 -9.08 -7.51 11.02
CA ASP A 62 -9.84 -7.17 12.22
C ASP A 62 -8.92 -7.12 13.46
N PRO A 63 -8.88 -5.99 14.21
CA PRO A 63 -9.52 -4.71 13.90
C PRO A 63 -8.91 -4.03 12.67
N PRO A 64 -9.65 -3.12 11.99
CA PRO A 64 -9.16 -2.40 10.81
C PRO A 64 -7.87 -1.61 11.09
N TRP A 65 -7.01 -1.55 10.07
CA TRP A 65 -5.76 -0.78 10.12
C TRP A 65 -5.98 0.62 9.53
N ALA A 66 -5.09 1.56 9.88
CA ALA A 66 -4.99 2.84 9.18
C ALA A 66 -4.00 2.70 8.02
N VAL A 67 -4.22 3.45 6.93
CA VAL A 67 -3.18 3.67 5.92
C VAL A 67 -2.98 5.15 5.60
N GLU A 68 -1.71 5.54 5.53
CA GLU A 68 -1.27 6.80 4.98
C GLU A 68 -0.47 6.55 3.70
N VAL A 69 -0.77 7.31 2.64
CA VAL A 69 -0.07 7.20 1.36
C VAL A 69 0.73 8.47 1.08
N GLU A 70 2.04 8.29 0.91
CA GLU A 70 2.98 9.34 0.50
C GLU A 70 3.40 9.15 -0.96
N LYS A 71 3.37 10.23 -1.74
CA LYS A 71 3.83 10.25 -3.13
C LYS A 71 5.32 10.59 -3.19
N ASN A 72 6.11 9.72 -3.82
CA ASN A 72 7.55 9.94 -3.96
C ASN A 72 7.88 10.61 -5.31
N TYR A 73 8.38 11.84 -5.27
CA TYR A 73 8.79 12.58 -6.45
C TYR A 73 10.31 12.60 -6.64
N LEU A 74 10.77 12.45 -7.88
CA LEU A 74 12.16 12.66 -8.27
C LEU A 74 12.20 13.56 -9.51
N ASN A 75 12.92 14.68 -9.40
CA ASN A 75 12.99 15.71 -10.46
C ASN A 75 11.60 16.15 -10.95
N GLY A 76 10.68 16.38 -10.00
CA GLY A 76 9.30 16.79 -10.29
C GLY A 76 8.42 15.70 -10.91
N LYS A 77 8.91 14.46 -11.07
CA LYS A 77 8.14 13.34 -11.61
C LYS A 77 7.82 12.34 -10.52
N LEU A 78 6.54 11.96 -10.41
CA LEU A 78 6.11 10.89 -9.52
C LEU A 78 6.79 9.57 -9.92
N LYS A 79 7.44 8.89 -8.98
CA LYS A 79 8.18 7.64 -9.22
C LYS A 79 7.54 6.44 -8.57
N ALA A 80 6.99 6.63 -7.38
CA ALA A 80 6.43 5.57 -6.55
C ALA A 80 5.48 6.17 -5.52
N ILE A 81 4.79 5.30 -4.79
CA ILE A 81 4.11 5.66 -3.55
C ILE A 81 4.70 4.84 -2.39
N THR A 82 4.65 5.39 -1.19
CA THR A 82 4.93 4.67 0.06
C THR A 82 3.63 4.62 0.85
N ALA A 83 3.14 3.41 1.13
CA ALA A 83 1.98 3.18 1.98
C ALA A 83 2.45 2.79 3.39
N TYR A 84 2.06 3.57 4.39
CA TYR A 84 2.33 3.34 5.80
C TYR A 84 1.05 2.80 6.45
N PHE A 85 1.12 1.60 7.00
CA PHE A 85 0.02 0.92 7.65
C PHE A 85 0.29 0.79 9.13
N ASP A 86 -0.65 1.26 9.95
CA ASP A 86 -0.54 1.24 11.40
C ASP A 86 -1.74 0.53 12.01
N LYS A 87 -1.46 -0.34 13.00
CA LYS A 87 -2.51 -0.96 13.80
C LYS A 87 -3.20 0.13 14.62
N GLN A 88 -4.53 0.19 14.57
CA GLN A 88 -5.29 1.10 15.41
C GLN A 88 -5.57 0.45 16.78
N ASP A 89 -5.18 1.13 17.86
CA ASP A 89 -5.53 0.70 19.23
C ASP A 89 -6.95 1.16 19.63
N SER A 90 -7.55 2.09 18.88
CA SER A 90 -8.92 2.56 19.02
C SER A 90 -9.50 2.83 17.63
N ILE A 91 -10.71 2.34 17.34
CA ILE A 91 -11.39 2.53 16.05
C ILE A 91 -11.76 4.01 15.91
N ASP A 92 -10.98 4.75 15.13
CA ASP A 92 -11.37 6.06 14.60
C ASP A 92 -11.65 5.90 13.10
N GLU A 93 -12.93 5.83 12.75
CA GLU A 93 -13.37 5.67 11.36
C GLU A 93 -12.86 6.81 10.44
N ASN A 94 -12.48 7.96 11.01
CA ASN A 94 -11.92 9.09 10.24
C ASN A 94 -10.42 8.94 9.94
N CYS A 95 -9.75 7.89 10.44
CA CYS A 95 -8.31 7.70 10.29
C CYS A 95 -7.94 6.55 9.34
N ILE A 96 -8.91 5.97 8.64
CA ILE A 96 -8.70 4.75 7.83
C ILE A 96 -7.83 5.02 6.59
N PHE A 97 -7.97 6.18 5.94
CA PHE A 97 -7.17 6.54 4.77
C PHE A 97 -6.79 8.03 4.78
N ARG A 98 -5.49 8.33 4.61
CA ARG A 98 -4.98 9.69 4.41
C ARG A 98 -3.99 9.74 3.26
N GLU A 99 -4.27 10.56 2.26
CA GLU A 99 -3.32 10.85 1.18
C GLU A 99 -2.66 12.22 1.44
N GLN A 100 -1.34 12.26 1.61
CA GLN A 100 -0.61 13.52 1.76
C GLN A 100 0.03 13.95 0.44
N HIS A 101 -0.29 15.17 0.01
CA HIS A 101 0.44 15.88 -1.04
C HIS A 101 1.57 16.67 -0.38
N ARG A 102 2.78 16.12 -0.35
CA ARG A 102 3.99 16.86 0.04
C ARG A 102 4.88 17.12 -1.16
#